data_AF-A0A3F2UBZ5-F1
#
_entry.id   AF-A0A3F2UBZ5-F1
#
_cell.length_a   1.000
_cell.length_b   1.000
_cell.length_c   1.000
_cell.angle_alpha   90.00
_cell.angle_beta   90.00
_cell.angle_gamma   90.00
#
_symmetry.space_group_name_H-M   'P 1'
#
loop_
_entity.id
_entity.type
_entity.pdbx_description
1 polymer ?
#
loop_
_entity_poly.entity_id
_entity_poly.type
_entity_poly.pdbx_seq_one_letter_code
_entity_poly.pdbx_strand_id
1 'polypeptide(L)'
;MCSSCGFPAAPGHWTEAGAATPHDRLRARFRRAQVLQSVLPAYGLTAHDGAQVPGIQLGTLSGSQTIVRDLEEVWAEAERLSGKAIDPLDPRFIGEETP
;
A
#
# COMPACT_ATOMS: atom_id res chain seq x y z
N MET A 1 -5.26 -24.59 -8.16
CA MET A 1 -6.66 -24.55 -8.64
C MET A 1 -7.57 -24.18 -7.47
N CYS A 2 -8.05 -22.94 -7.45
CA CYS A 2 -9.31 -22.46 -6.88
C CYS A 2 -9.85 -21.50 -7.96
N SER A 3 -11.08 -21.71 -8.42
CA SER A 3 -11.52 -21.41 -9.79
C SER A 3 -12.35 -20.12 -9.94
N SER A 4 -12.24 -19.13 -9.03
CA SER A 4 -13.04 -17.90 -9.15
C SER A 4 -12.28 -16.65 -9.66
N CYS A 5 -10.95 -16.59 -9.61
CA CYS A 5 -10.21 -15.37 -10.02
C CYS A 5 -9.07 -15.57 -11.01
N GLY A 6 -8.78 -16.81 -11.43
CA GLY A 6 -7.85 -17.07 -12.55
C GLY A 6 -6.41 -16.59 -12.37
N PHE A 7 -5.96 -16.32 -11.15
CA PHE A 7 -4.61 -15.80 -10.91
C PHE A 7 -3.60 -16.92 -10.70
N PRO A 8 -2.60 -17.13 -11.59
CA PRO A 8 -1.44 -17.91 -11.20
C PRO A 8 -0.68 -17.10 -10.15
N ALA A 9 -0.61 -17.61 -8.91
CA ALA A 9 0.29 -17.09 -7.90
C ALA A 9 1.73 -17.28 -8.40
N ALA A 10 2.27 -16.28 -9.10
CA ALA A 10 3.71 -16.12 -9.14
C ALA A 10 4.17 -15.97 -7.67
N PRO A 11 5.31 -16.57 -7.26
CA PRO A 11 5.83 -16.37 -5.91
C PRO A 11 5.93 -14.87 -5.59
N GLY A 12 5.23 -14.41 -4.55
CA GLY A 12 5.14 -12.98 -4.21
C GLY A 12 3.92 -12.63 -3.37
N HIS A 13 3.85 -11.38 -2.92
CA HIS A 13 2.71 -10.84 -2.19
C HIS A 13 1.49 -10.72 -3.11
N TRP A 14 0.27 -10.93 -2.60
CA TRP A 14 -0.96 -10.96 -3.42
C TRP A 14 -1.22 -9.66 -4.19
N THR A 15 -0.69 -8.52 -3.73
CA THR A 15 -0.76 -7.23 -4.42
C THR A 15 0.13 -7.14 -5.67
N GLU A 16 0.94 -8.16 -5.94
CA GLU A 16 1.75 -8.31 -7.15
C GLU A 16 1.12 -9.28 -8.16
N ALA A 17 -0.02 -9.86 -7.81
CA ALA A 17 -0.79 -10.70 -8.70
C ALA A 17 -1.09 -9.91 -9.98
N GLY A 18 -0.41 -10.26 -11.08
CA GLY A 18 -0.66 -9.76 -12.43
C GLY A 18 0.55 -9.13 -13.08
N ALA A 19 1.60 -8.93 -12.30
CA ALA A 19 2.83 -8.35 -12.75
C ALA A 19 3.74 -9.40 -13.41
N ALA A 20 3.38 -9.82 -14.63
CA ALA A 20 4.09 -10.87 -15.37
C ALA A 20 5.52 -10.44 -15.77
N THR A 21 5.71 -9.20 -16.19
CA THR A 21 7.02 -8.68 -16.60
C THR A 21 7.73 -7.89 -15.50
N PRO A 22 9.06 -7.70 -15.56
CA PRO A 22 9.77 -6.79 -14.65
C PRO A 22 9.21 -5.37 -14.63
N HIS A 23 8.75 -4.89 -15.79
CA HIS A 23 8.15 -3.56 -15.92
C HIS A 23 6.78 -3.47 -15.26
N ASP A 24 5.96 -4.53 -15.36
CA ASP A 24 4.68 -4.58 -14.64
C ASP A 24 4.90 -4.60 -13.13
N ARG A 25 5.93 -5.31 -12.63
CA ARG A 25 6.27 -5.32 -11.20
C ARG A 25 6.69 -3.93 -10.72
N LEU A 26 7.48 -3.22 -11.51
CA LEU A 26 7.86 -1.84 -11.20
C LEU A 26 6.64 -0.90 -11.20
N ARG A 27 5.71 -1.06 -12.14
CA ARG A 27 4.46 -0.28 -12.17
C ARG A 27 3.56 -0.59 -10.97
N ALA A 28 3.39 -1.88 -10.63
CA ALA A 28 2.62 -2.30 -9.47
C ALA A 28 3.20 -1.72 -8.17
N ARG A 29 4.54 -1.69 -8.07
CA ARG A 29 5.28 -1.05 -6.98
C ARG A 29 4.93 0.42 -6.78
N PHE A 30 5.06 1.24 -7.83
CA PHE A 30 4.68 2.65 -7.73
C PHE A 30 3.17 2.85 -7.51
N ARG A 31 2.34 1.99 -8.12
CA ARG A 31 0.89 2.06 -7.95
C ARG A 31 0.46 1.86 -6.50
N ARG A 32 1.09 0.96 -5.74
CA ARG A 32 0.79 0.77 -4.32
C ARG A 32 1.07 2.01 -3.49
N ALA A 33 2.24 2.63 -3.67
CA ALA A 33 2.56 3.89 -2.97
C ALA A 33 1.55 5.01 -3.34
N GLN A 34 1.15 5.11 -4.61
CA GLN A 34 0.13 6.07 -5.05
C GLN A 34 -1.24 5.83 -4.40
N VAL A 35 -1.67 4.58 -4.26
CA VAL A 35 -2.94 4.26 -3.57
C VAL A 35 -2.84 4.66 -2.10
N LEU A 36 -1.74 4.34 -1.42
CA LEU A 36 -1.52 4.74 -0.02
C LEU A 36 -1.51 6.26 0.18
N GLN A 37 -0.98 7.00 -0.80
CA GLN A 37 -0.98 8.47 -0.80
C GLN A 37 -2.39 9.08 -0.84
N SER A 38 -3.43 8.32 -1.23
CA SER A 38 -4.83 8.77 -1.14
C SER A 38 -5.45 8.65 0.26
N VAL A 39 -4.83 7.85 1.14
CA VAL A 39 -5.36 7.51 2.47
C VAL A 39 -4.53 8.14 3.59
N LEU A 40 -3.23 7.86 3.60
CA LEU A 40 -2.32 8.18 4.71
C LEU A 40 -2.17 9.67 5.06
N PRO A 41 -2.30 10.64 4.12
CA PRO A 41 -2.23 12.06 4.48
C PRO A 41 -3.29 12.50 5.48
N ALA A 42 -4.48 11.88 5.46
CA ALA A 42 -5.54 12.17 6.42
C ALA A 42 -5.17 11.78 7.86
N TYR A 43 -4.10 10.99 8.03
CA TYR A 43 -3.52 10.58 9.31
C TYR A 43 -2.18 11.27 9.62
N GLY A 44 -1.76 12.25 8.82
CA GLY A 44 -0.46 12.92 9.00
C GLY A 44 0.73 12.05 8.61
N LEU A 45 0.52 11.09 7.71
CA LEU A 45 1.53 10.17 7.22
C LEU A 45 1.70 10.29 5.70
N THR A 46 2.86 9.90 5.20
CA THR A 46 3.15 9.80 3.76
C THR A 46 3.60 8.39 3.41
N ALA A 47 3.38 7.98 2.16
CA ALA A 47 3.92 6.75 1.60
C ALA A 47 4.57 7.01 0.25
N HIS A 48 5.82 6.59 0.12
CA HIS A 48 6.57 6.72 -1.11
C HIS A 48 7.26 5.41 -1.44
N ASP A 49 7.56 5.23 -2.72
CA ASP A 49 8.46 4.19 -3.16
C ASP A 49 9.70 4.84 -3.77
N GLY A 50 10.84 4.72 -3.07
CA GLY A 50 12.09 5.37 -3.47
C GLY A 50 12.82 4.71 -4.64
N ALA A 51 12.27 3.64 -5.23
CA ALA A 51 12.84 2.80 -6.29
C ALA A 51 14.17 2.08 -5.95
N GLN A 52 15.04 2.67 -5.12
CA GLN A 52 16.39 2.17 -4.80
C GLN A 52 16.37 1.02 -3.78
N VAL A 53 15.63 1.21 -2.68
CA VAL A 53 15.48 0.18 -1.62
C VAL A 53 14.11 -0.45 -1.77
N PRO A 54 13.97 -1.78 -1.87
CA PRO A 54 12.67 -2.45 -1.93
C PRO A 54 11.82 -2.13 -0.70
N GLY A 55 10.51 -1.97 -0.91
CA GLY A 55 9.55 -1.65 0.14
C GLY A 55 8.96 -0.25 0.01
N ILE A 56 8.06 0.06 0.94
CA ILE A 56 7.31 1.31 1.02
C ILE A 56 7.93 2.14 2.13
N GLN A 57 8.34 3.35 1.80
CA GLN A 57 8.82 4.35 2.76
C GLN A 57 7.61 5.06 3.38
N LEU A 58 7.33 4.76 4.63
CA LEU A 58 6.37 5.51 5.45
C LEU A 58 7.08 6.70 6.11
N GLY A 59 6.45 7.87 6.04
CA GLY A 59 6.96 9.10 6.63
C GLY A 59 5.95 9.76 7.56
N THR A 60 6.44 10.50 8.56
CA THR A 60 5.64 11.39 9.41
C THR A 60 5.86 12.86 9.04
N LEU A 61 4.95 13.75 9.44
CA LEU A 61 5.13 15.20 9.26
C LEU A 61 6.36 15.77 10.00
N SER A 62 6.85 15.08 11.03
CA SER A 62 8.07 15.45 11.76
C SER A 62 9.36 14.95 11.09
N GLY A 63 9.26 14.30 9.93
CA GLY A 63 10.40 13.84 9.14
C GLY A 63 10.94 12.46 9.52
N SER A 64 10.28 11.72 10.44
CA SER A 64 10.65 10.33 10.69
C SER A 64 10.27 9.47 9.49
N GLN A 65 11.11 8.50 9.13
CA GLN A 65 10.85 7.57 8.04
C GLN A 65 11.15 6.13 8.46
N THR A 66 10.35 5.19 7.96
CA THR A 66 10.55 3.74 8.15
C THR A 66 10.23 3.02 6.84
N ILE A 67 11.00 2.01 6.48
CA ILE A 67 10.75 1.18 5.30
C ILE A 67 10.02 -0.08 5.76
N VAL A 68 8.84 -0.32 5.19
CA VAL A 68 8.05 -1.53 5.40
C VAL A 68 8.00 -2.37 4.13
N ARG A 69 7.87 -3.68 4.28
CA ARG A 69 8.07 -4.64 3.18
C ARG A 69 6.87 -4.71 2.23
N ASP A 70 5.67 -4.64 2.77
CA ASP A 70 4.43 -4.87 2.03
C ASP A 70 3.25 -4.10 2.63
N LEU A 71 2.06 -4.33 2.08
CA LEU A 71 0.84 -3.62 2.47
C LEU A 71 0.32 -4.06 3.85
N GLU A 72 0.62 -5.27 4.30
CA GLU A 72 0.23 -5.74 5.63
C GLU A 72 1.01 -4.97 6.71
N GLU A 73 2.33 -4.85 6.54
CA GLU A 73 3.16 -4.07 7.44
C GLU A 73 2.87 -2.57 7.43
N VAL A 74 2.44 -2.03 6.28
CA VAL A 74 2.07 -0.60 6.18
C VAL A 74 1.01 -0.23 7.21
N TRP A 75 -0.04 -1.04 7.37
CA TRP A 75 -1.14 -0.68 8.26
C TRP A 75 -0.72 -0.72 9.72
N ALA A 76 -0.05 -1.80 10.13
CA ALA A 76 0.44 -1.93 11.50
C ALA A 76 1.41 -0.79 11.87
N GLU A 77 2.34 -0.44 10.98
CA GLU A 77 3.30 0.62 11.23
C GLU A 77 2.67 2.02 11.18
N ALA A 78 1.71 2.25 10.28
CA ALA A 78 0.99 3.51 10.20
C ALA A 78 0.11 3.76 11.44
N GLU A 79 -0.55 2.73 11.98
CA GLU A 79 -1.27 2.84 13.25
C GLU A 79 -0.32 3.12 14.41
N ARG A 80 0.83 2.45 14.46
CA ARG A 80 1.88 2.70 15.47
C ARG A 80 2.41 4.13 15.42
N LEU A 81 2.67 4.66 14.22
CA LEU A 81 3.21 6.01 14.03
C LEU A 81 2.17 7.11 14.28
N SER A 82 0.91 6.89 13.88
CA SER A 82 -0.17 7.87 14.06
C SER A 82 -0.81 7.82 15.45
N GLY A 83 -0.66 6.72 16.18
CA GLY A 83 -1.31 6.48 17.47
C GLY A 83 -2.83 6.31 17.37
N LYS A 84 -3.35 6.03 16.18
CA LYS A 84 -4.78 5.91 15.88
C LYS A 84 -5.01 4.67 15.02
N ALA A 85 -6.17 4.04 15.18
CA ALA A 85 -6.63 3.02 14.25
C ALA A 85 -6.82 3.65 12.85
N ILE A 86 -6.42 2.92 11.82
CA ILE A 86 -6.55 3.34 10.43
C ILE A 86 -7.62 2.48 9.78
N ASP A 87 -8.68 3.13 9.30
CA ASP A 87 -9.69 2.49 8.47
C ASP A 87 -9.44 2.89 7.00
N PRO A 88 -8.81 2.02 6.20
CA PRO A 88 -8.58 2.29 4.79
C PRO A 88 -9.86 2.20 3.95
N LEU A 89 -10.95 1.68 4.50
CA LEU A 89 -12.26 1.58 3.85
C LEU A 89 -13.25 2.65 4.35
N ASP A 90 -12.77 3.64 5.10
CA ASP A 90 -13.58 4.79 5.51
C ASP A 90 -14.23 5.42 4.25
N PRO A 91 -15.56 5.68 4.27
CA PRO A 91 -16.28 6.25 3.13
C PRO A 91 -15.64 7.51 2.53
N ARG A 92 -14.87 8.27 3.32
CA ARG A 92 -14.12 9.44 2.82
C ARG A 92 -13.08 9.11 1.74
N PHE A 93 -12.67 7.84 1.62
CA PHE A 93 -11.66 7.39 0.65
C PHE A 93 -12.25 6.61 -0.53
N ILE A 94 -13.34 5.88 -0.31
CA ILE A 94 -13.92 4.97 -1.31
C ILE A 94 -15.20 5.51 -1.98
N GLY A 95 -15.71 6.65 -1.52
CA GLY A 95 -16.97 7.23 -1.97
C GLY A 95 -18.18 6.65 -1.23
N GLU A 96 -19.35 7.30 -1.35
CA GLU A 96 -20.59 6.76 -0.78
C GLU A 96 -21.08 5.57 -1.64
N GLU A 97 -21.47 4.47 -0.99
CA GLU A 97 -22.28 3.44 -1.63
C GLU A 97 -23.63 4.08 -2.01
N THR A 98 -23.76 4.46 -3.28
CA THR A 98 -25.07 4.84 -3.82
C THR A 98 -25.92 3.55 -3.88
N PRO A 99 -27.11 3.50 -3.26
CA PRO A 99 -27.97 2.32 -3.28
C PRO A 99 -28.44 1.95 -4.69
#